data_AF-A0AB34BWB9-F1
#
_entry.id   AF-A0AB34BWB9-F1
#
_cell.length_a   1.000
_cell.length_b   1.000
_cell.length_c   1.000
_cell.angle_alpha   90.00
_cell.angle_beta   90.00
_cell.angle_gamma   90.00
#
_symmetry.space_group_name_H-M   'P 1'
#
loop_
_entity.id
_entity.type
_entity.pdbx_description
1 polymer ?
#
loop_
_entity_poly.entity_id
_entity_poly.type
_entity_poly.pdbx_seq_one_letter_code
_entity_poly.pdbx_strand_id
1 'polypeptide(L)'
;MLALIFGAMMYGTLLNLVLLSFIGLPLLLIALLIPACRHRMRRQPLHFGVLAGVCVIIVVCVLWKIHRDNQLNKAHHPQLEQDVQLDGLQLPAGAKLNLGTLEPLDAQGRPQPYGLRSLVYAEFAAPHRINGVEVTELQMYGSGPFSKMLLSRDQVVAGWPCAGGTWVTLDIADADRLQPSRWRFSACTLVTGADVAGVKWPDSSEVRQYDGRFSIDTIGLASPAVVIQGIALSDLSLDLDEQRQPGRWRGQLAQDLTLGDWHYPRGMRVRQDTPGTLMFSPSKSDCAQNLRTGEALDAGRSIQQRRDNGAVLWIKPNAGLGVADW
;
A
#
# COMPACT_ATOMS: atom_id res chain seq x y z
N MET A 1 33.69 -11.82 -8.33
CA MET A 1 34.24 -10.86 -7.35
C MET A 1 35.08 -9.76 -8.01
N LEU A 2 36.08 -10.09 -8.85
CA LEU A 2 36.89 -9.10 -9.60
C LEU A 2 36.06 -8.12 -10.47
N ALA A 3 35.05 -8.59 -11.19
CA ALA A 3 34.20 -7.73 -12.03
C ALA A 3 33.42 -6.66 -11.24
N LEU A 4 33.01 -6.96 -9.99
CA LEU A 4 32.32 -6.01 -9.11
C LEU A 4 33.29 -4.93 -8.57
N ILE A 5 34.54 -5.31 -8.29
CA ILE A 5 35.58 -4.39 -7.81
C ILE A 5 36.01 -3.43 -8.94
N PHE A 6 36.19 -3.95 -10.16
CA PHE A 6 36.47 -3.12 -11.34
C PHE A 6 35.32 -2.15 -11.66
N GLY A 7 34.07 -2.61 -11.55
CA GLY A 7 32.90 -1.75 -11.73
C GLY A 7 32.84 -0.61 -10.71
N ALA A 8 33.09 -0.90 -9.43
CA ALA A 8 33.10 0.11 -8.37
C ALA A 8 34.24 1.13 -8.52
N MET A 9 35.45 0.68 -8.88
CA MET A 9 36.57 1.59 -9.14
C MET A 9 36.32 2.49 -10.35
N MET A 10 35.81 1.95 -11.46
CA MET A 10 35.48 2.72 -12.66
C MET A 10 34.37 3.74 -12.41
N TYR A 11 33.35 3.36 -11.62
CA TYR A 11 32.29 4.29 -11.23
C TYR A 11 32.84 5.41 -10.34
N GLY A 12 33.69 5.09 -9.36
CA GLY A 12 34.32 6.07 -8.47
C GLY A 12 35.24 7.04 -9.21
N THR A 13 36.00 6.57 -10.21
CA THR A 13 36.86 7.46 -11.02
C THR A 13 36.04 8.37 -11.93
N LEU A 14 34.98 7.84 -12.57
CA LEU A 14 34.05 8.64 -13.37
C LEU A 14 33.35 9.71 -12.53
N LEU A 15 32.88 9.37 -11.34
CA LEU A 15 32.23 10.31 -10.43
C LEU A 15 33.18 11.44 -10.00
N ASN A 16 34.43 11.10 -9.64
CA ASN A 16 35.43 12.09 -9.29
C ASN A 16 35.78 13.00 -10.47
N LEU A 17 35.89 12.47 -11.69
CA LEU A 17 36.14 13.25 -12.90
C LEU A 17 35.01 14.25 -13.19
N VAL A 18 33.76 13.83 -12.99
CA VAL A 18 32.59 14.71 -13.13
C VAL A 18 32.65 15.84 -12.09
N LEU A 19 32.83 15.51 -10.82
CA LEU A 19 32.92 16.50 -9.73
C LEU A 19 34.06 17.51 -9.97
N LEU A 20 35.25 17.01 -10.32
CA LEU A 20 36.41 17.84 -10.63
C LEU A 20 36.17 18.73 -11.85
N SER A 21 35.41 18.28 -12.85
CA SER A 21 35.09 19.10 -14.03
C SER A 21 34.09 20.21 -13.70
N PHE A 22 33.06 19.91 -12.90
CA PHE A 22 32.07 20.89 -12.47
C PHE A 22 32.64 21.95 -11.51
N ILE A 23 33.68 21.63 -10.74
CA ILE A 23 34.39 22.58 -9.87
C ILE A 23 35.54 23.26 -10.62
N GLY A 24 36.28 22.53 -11.44
CA GLY A 24 37.46 23.00 -12.15
C GLY A 24 37.15 24.02 -13.22
N LEU A 25 36.05 23.85 -13.95
CA LEU A 25 35.62 24.78 -15.00
C LEU A 25 35.28 26.20 -14.46
N PRO A 26 34.45 26.37 -13.41
CA PRO A 26 34.22 27.69 -12.82
C PRO A 26 35.49 28.26 -12.17
N LEU A 27 36.34 27.45 -11.55
CA LEU A 27 37.63 27.93 -11.03
C LEU A 27 38.56 28.45 -12.14
N LEU A 28 38.59 27.80 -13.31
CA LEU A 28 39.33 28.27 -14.48
C LEU A 28 38.75 29.58 -15.04
N LEU A 29 37.42 29.71 -15.09
CA LEU A 29 36.74 30.95 -15.49
C LEU A 29 37.05 32.09 -14.52
N ILE A 30 37.01 31.84 -13.21
CA ILE A 30 37.36 32.81 -12.16
C ILE A 30 38.86 33.19 -12.26
N ALA A 31 39.74 32.22 -12.52
CA ALA A 31 41.17 32.47 -12.69
C ALA A 31 41.50 33.37 -13.90
N LEU A 32 40.66 33.36 -14.95
CA LEU A 32 40.79 34.29 -16.08
C LEU A 32 40.45 35.74 -15.72
N LEU A 33 39.62 35.96 -14.70
CA LEU A 33 39.24 37.28 -14.20
C LEU A 33 40.32 37.90 -13.29
N ILE A 34 41.22 37.07 -12.72
CA ILE A 34 42.30 37.53 -11.83
C ILE A 34 43.57 37.83 -12.65
N PRO A 35 44.11 39.07 -12.65
CA PRO A 35 45.24 39.47 -13.50
C PRO A 35 46.51 38.64 -13.32
N ALA A 36 46.83 38.27 -12.07
CA ALA A 36 48.01 37.46 -11.74
C ALA A 36 47.91 36.02 -12.31
N CYS A 37 46.74 35.40 -12.17
CA CYS A 37 46.46 34.07 -12.71
C CYS A 37 46.41 34.09 -14.25
N ARG A 38 45.79 35.11 -14.84
CA ARG A 38 45.75 35.33 -16.29
C ARG A 38 47.14 35.42 -16.92
N HIS A 39 48.09 36.09 -16.24
CA HIS A 39 49.47 36.18 -16.73
C HIS A 39 50.16 34.81 -16.73
N ARG A 40 49.92 33.99 -15.70
CA ARG A 40 50.43 32.61 -15.60
C ARG A 40 49.82 31.68 -16.65
N MET A 41 48.51 31.77 -16.88
CA MET A 41 47.81 30.96 -17.91
C MET A 41 48.31 31.28 -19.32
N ARG A 42 48.62 32.55 -19.61
CA ARG A 42 49.21 32.95 -20.91
C ARG A 42 50.61 32.40 -21.16
N ARG A 43 51.38 32.04 -20.12
CA ARG A 43 52.70 31.43 -20.26
C ARG A 43 52.65 29.94 -20.61
N GLN A 44 51.54 29.26 -20.31
CA GLN A 44 51.34 27.83 -20.60
C GLN A 44 49.94 27.58 -21.19
N PRO A 45 49.62 28.18 -22.35
CA PRO A 45 48.25 28.18 -22.89
C PRO A 45 47.75 26.78 -23.23
N LEU A 46 48.64 25.88 -23.66
CA LEU A 46 48.30 24.50 -24.01
C LEU A 46 47.79 23.70 -22.81
N HIS A 47 48.43 23.80 -21.64
CA HIS A 47 48.06 23.01 -20.47
C HIS A 47 46.68 23.40 -19.93
N PHE A 48 46.44 24.71 -19.79
CA PHE A 48 45.14 25.22 -19.36
C PHE A 48 44.05 25.06 -20.43
N GLY A 49 44.42 25.15 -21.71
CA GLY A 49 43.51 24.89 -22.83
C GLY A 49 43.04 23.43 -22.88
N VAL A 50 43.96 22.47 -22.70
CA VAL A 50 43.62 21.03 -22.62
C VAL A 50 42.75 20.75 -21.39
N LEU A 51 43.11 21.28 -20.21
CA LEU A 51 42.32 21.10 -18.99
C LEU A 51 40.91 21.67 -19.15
N ALA A 52 40.78 22.88 -19.70
CA ALA A 52 39.49 23.50 -19.99
C ALA A 52 38.69 22.66 -21.02
N GLY A 53 39.34 22.18 -22.08
CA GLY A 53 38.71 21.33 -23.09
C GLY A 53 38.14 20.04 -22.50
N VAL A 54 38.92 19.33 -21.66
CA VAL A 54 38.47 18.12 -20.97
C VAL A 54 37.29 18.41 -20.05
N CYS A 55 37.37 19.47 -19.24
CA CYS A 55 36.28 19.85 -18.34
C CYS A 55 35.01 20.21 -19.13
N VAL A 56 35.13 20.96 -20.22
CA VAL A 56 34.00 21.33 -21.10
C VAL A 56 33.34 20.09 -21.70
N ILE A 57 34.12 19.16 -22.25
CA ILE A 57 33.59 17.93 -22.85
C ILE A 57 32.80 17.13 -21.81
N ILE A 58 33.36 16.94 -20.61
CA ILE A 58 32.69 16.19 -19.54
C ILE A 58 31.39 16.89 -19.12
N VAL A 59 31.43 18.21 -18.89
CA VAL A 59 30.24 18.98 -18.48
C VAL A 59 29.16 18.94 -19.56
N VAL A 60 29.52 19.13 -20.83
CA VAL A 60 28.56 19.07 -21.97
C VAL A 60 27.94 17.68 -22.09
N CYS A 61 28.73 16.61 -22.01
CA CYS A 61 28.22 15.24 -22.05
C CYS A 61 27.25 14.94 -20.89
N VAL A 62 27.59 15.39 -19.67
CA VAL A 62 26.72 15.21 -18.49
C VAL A 62 25.42 16.02 -18.64
N LEU A 63 25.51 17.30 -19.03
CA LEU A 63 24.33 18.14 -19.25
C LEU A 63 23.45 17.60 -20.38
N TRP A 64 24.04 17.09 -21.45
CA TRP A 64 23.28 16.46 -22.54
C TRP A 64 22.58 15.19 -22.08
N LYS A 65 23.25 14.33 -21.30
CA LYS A 65 22.62 13.16 -20.68
C LYS A 65 21.47 13.56 -19.76
N ILE A 66 21.67 14.52 -18.85
CA ILE A 66 20.63 15.03 -17.96
C ILE A 66 19.45 15.59 -18.77
N HIS A 67 19.73 16.36 -19.82
CA HIS A 67 18.68 16.90 -20.68
C HIS A 67 17.90 15.78 -21.37
N ARG A 68 18.59 14.81 -21.96
CA ARG A 68 17.97 13.65 -22.62
C ARG A 68 17.13 12.83 -21.66
N ASP A 69 17.66 12.52 -20.48
CA ASP A 69 16.96 11.77 -19.44
C ASP A 69 15.74 12.54 -18.93
N ASN A 70 15.83 13.88 -18.81
CA ASN A 70 14.69 14.73 -18.45
C ASN A 70 13.61 14.76 -19.55
N GLN A 71 14.00 14.76 -20.83
CA GLN A 71 13.03 14.68 -21.94
C GLN A 71 12.32 13.31 -21.96
N LEU A 72 13.07 12.22 -21.75
CA LEU A 72 12.50 10.89 -21.57
C LEU A 72 11.54 10.85 -20.39
N ASN A 73 11.94 11.38 -19.23
CA ASN A 73 11.10 11.41 -18.05
C ASN A 73 9.81 12.22 -18.26
N LYS A 74 9.88 13.35 -18.98
CA LYS A 74 8.69 14.11 -19.39
C LYS A 74 7.77 13.30 -20.29
N ALA A 75 8.32 12.52 -21.22
CA ALA A 75 7.52 11.66 -22.08
C ALA A 75 6.78 10.57 -21.29
N HIS A 76 7.34 10.11 -20.17
CA HIS A 76 6.68 9.16 -19.26
C HIS A 76 5.54 9.79 -18.44
N HIS A 77 5.51 11.11 -18.31
CA HIS A 77 4.52 11.85 -17.52
C HIS A 77 3.68 12.83 -18.36
N PRO A 78 2.97 12.37 -19.40
CA PRO A 78 2.18 13.26 -20.23
C PRO A 78 0.93 13.76 -19.48
N GLN A 79 0.54 15.00 -19.77
CA GLN A 79 -0.78 15.52 -19.42
C GLN A 79 -1.67 15.44 -20.67
N LEU A 80 -2.88 14.91 -20.53
CA LEU A 80 -3.80 14.79 -21.64
C LEU A 80 -4.34 16.18 -22.04
N GLU A 81 -4.25 16.53 -23.32
CA GLU A 81 -4.84 17.78 -23.85
C GLU A 81 -6.32 17.61 -24.23
N GLN A 82 -6.72 16.37 -24.54
CA GLN A 82 -8.06 16.01 -24.96
C GLN A 82 -8.49 14.71 -24.29
N ASP A 83 -9.79 14.46 -24.27
CA ASP A 83 -10.35 13.20 -23.79
C ASP A 83 -9.85 12.04 -24.65
N VAL A 84 -9.41 10.96 -24.00
CA VAL A 84 -8.92 9.75 -24.67
C VAL A 84 -9.69 8.54 -24.15
N GLN A 85 -10.15 7.69 -25.06
CA GLN A 85 -10.77 6.41 -24.72
C GLN A 85 -9.83 5.25 -25.05
N LEU A 86 -9.61 4.38 -24.07
CA LEU A 86 -8.69 3.25 -24.14
C LEU A 86 -9.47 1.96 -23.87
N ASP A 87 -9.82 1.24 -24.93
CA ASP A 87 -10.74 0.10 -24.88
C ASP A 87 -12.04 0.48 -24.14
N GLY A 88 -12.16 0.22 -22.83
CA GLY A 88 -13.29 0.63 -21.99
C GLY A 88 -12.98 1.77 -20.98
N LEU A 89 -11.72 2.18 -20.83
CA LEU A 89 -11.30 3.20 -19.88
C LEU A 89 -11.29 4.58 -20.55
N GLN A 90 -12.12 5.49 -20.07
CA GLN A 90 -12.09 6.89 -20.48
C GLN A 90 -11.13 7.66 -19.59
N LEU A 91 -10.27 8.49 -20.19
CA LEU A 91 -9.36 9.38 -19.51
C LEU A 91 -9.68 10.82 -19.96
N PRO A 92 -10.07 11.71 -19.04
CA PRO A 92 -10.44 13.07 -19.39
C PRO A 92 -9.21 13.93 -19.71
N ALA A 93 -9.44 15.00 -20.47
CA ALA A 93 -8.48 16.07 -20.64
C ALA A 93 -8.02 16.62 -19.28
N GLY A 94 -6.75 17.01 -19.22
CA GLY A 94 -6.10 17.50 -18.01
C GLY A 94 -5.57 16.40 -17.08
N ALA A 95 -5.89 15.11 -17.30
CA ALA A 95 -5.35 14.01 -16.51
C ALA A 95 -3.82 13.91 -16.68
N LYS A 96 -3.10 13.78 -15.57
CA LYS A 96 -1.66 13.54 -15.56
C LYS A 96 -1.42 12.04 -15.48
N LEU A 97 -0.69 11.50 -16.44
CA LEU A 97 -0.44 10.06 -16.53
C LEU A 97 0.99 9.75 -16.12
N ASN A 98 1.23 8.53 -15.68
CA ASN A 98 2.55 7.92 -15.60
C ASN A 98 2.53 6.61 -16.40
N LEU A 99 3.37 6.54 -17.41
CA LEU A 99 3.48 5.41 -18.32
C LEU A 99 4.70 4.58 -17.98
N GLY A 100 4.53 3.27 -17.83
CA GLY A 100 5.65 2.36 -17.58
C GLY A 100 6.58 2.23 -18.79
N THR A 101 6.05 2.35 -20.00
CA THR A 101 6.81 2.31 -21.26
C THR A 101 6.21 3.25 -22.30
N LEU A 102 7.05 3.96 -23.04
CA LEU A 102 6.61 4.89 -24.10
C LEU A 102 6.14 4.15 -25.36
N GLU A 103 6.73 2.98 -25.61
CA GLU A 103 6.40 2.08 -26.72
C GLU A 103 6.06 0.70 -26.12
N PRO A 104 4.84 0.47 -25.62
CA PRO A 104 4.42 -0.82 -25.11
C PRO A 104 4.47 -1.83 -26.24
N LEU A 105 5.32 -2.82 -26.09
CA LEU A 105 5.30 -4.01 -26.93
C LEU A 105 4.24 -4.97 -26.39
N ASP A 106 3.53 -5.70 -27.26
CA ASP A 106 2.70 -6.83 -26.83
C ASP A 106 3.56 -8.04 -26.43
N ALA A 107 2.92 -9.11 -25.96
CA ALA A 107 3.60 -10.36 -25.60
C ALA A 107 4.34 -11.03 -26.79
N GLN A 108 4.13 -10.53 -28.01
CA GLN A 108 4.73 -10.98 -29.25
C GLN A 108 5.74 -9.95 -29.81
N GLY A 109 6.08 -8.91 -29.04
CA GLY A 109 7.08 -7.91 -29.40
C GLY A 109 6.62 -6.86 -30.42
N ARG A 110 5.30 -6.67 -30.63
CA ARG A 110 4.77 -5.70 -31.60
C ARG A 110 4.43 -4.37 -30.93
N PRO A 111 4.71 -3.23 -31.58
CA PRO A 111 4.36 -1.92 -31.04
C PRO A 111 2.84 -1.79 -30.91
N GLN A 112 2.39 -1.54 -29.69
CA GLN A 112 0.99 -1.27 -29.41
C GLN A 112 0.73 0.24 -29.51
N PRO A 113 -0.40 0.65 -30.10
CA PRO A 113 -0.68 2.06 -30.30
C PRO A 113 -0.78 2.80 -28.95
N TYR A 114 -0.18 4.00 -28.93
CA TYR A 114 -0.30 5.07 -27.93
C TYR A 114 0.47 5.01 -26.60
N GLY A 115 1.32 4.04 -26.26
CA GLY A 115 2.01 4.14 -24.95
C GLY A 115 1.13 3.78 -23.74
N LEU A 116 -0.15 4.11 -23.84
CA LEU A 116 -1.17 4.17 -22.79
C LEU A 116 -1.59 2.80 -22.24
N ARG A 117 -1.30 1.69 -22.94
CA ARG A 117 -1.44 0.34 -22.36
C ARG A 117 -0.46 0.07 -21.23
N SER A 118 0.61 0.85 -21.13
CA SER A 118 1.56 0.81 -20.02
C SER A 118 1.15 1.72 -18.86
N LEU A 119 -0.05 2.31 -18.87
CA LEU A 119 -0.53 3.22 -17.82
C LEU A 119 -0.34 2.60 -16.43
N VAL A 120 0.56 3.17 -15.63
CA VAL A 120 0.80 2.74 -14.24
C VAL A 120 0.00 3.59 -13.27
N TYR A 121 -0.19 4.87 -13.59
CA TYR A 121 -0.88 5.81 -12.71
C TYR A 121 -1.56 6.91 -13.51
N ALA A 122 -2.73 7.35 -13.04
CA ALA A 122 -3.42 8.54 -13.53
C ALA A 122 -3.92 9.37 -12.35
N GLU A 123 -3.63 10.68 -12.38
CA GLU A 123 -4.18 11.70 -11.48
C GLU A 123 -5.17 12.56 -12.29
N PHE A 124 -6.41 12.65 -11.83
CA PHE A 124 -7.46 13.39 -12.52
C PHE A 124 -7.55 14.82 -11.99
N ALA A 125 -7.68 15.80 -12.90
CA ALA A 125 -7.80 17.22 -12.54
C ALA A 125 -9.09 17.55 -11.75
N ALA A 126 -10.12 16.72 -11.90
CA ALA A 126 -11.38 16.76 -11.17
C ALA A 126 -11.87 15.33 -10.93
N PRO A 127 -12.76 15.08 -9.96
CA PRO A 127 -13.35 13.76 -9.75
C PRO A 127 -13.89 13.16 -11.06
N HIS A 128 -13.37 11.99 -11.41
CA HIS A 128 -13.69 11.28 -12.65
C HIS A 128 -14.44 9.99 -12.34
N ARG A 129 -15.32 9.55 -13.24
CA ARG A 129 -16.18 8.39 -12.99
C ARG A 129 -15.68 7.16 -13.75
N ILE A 130 -15.29 6.12 -13.03
CA ILE A 130 -14.86 4.84 -13.59
C ILE A 130 -15.82 3.75 -13.11
N ASN A 131 -16.48 3.07 -14.06
CA ASN A 131 -17.48 2.03 -13.78
C ASN A 131 -18.52 2.43 -12.71
N GLY A 132 -19.00 3.67 -12.80
CA GLY A 132 -19.99 4.20 -11.86
C GLY A 132 -19.44 4.78 -10.56
N VAL A 133 -18.15 4.59 -10.26
CA VAL A 133 -17.45 5.05 -9.04
C VAL A 133 -16.71 6.35 -9.30
N GLU A 134 -16.82 7.33 -8.42
CA GLU A 134 -16.07 8.59 -8.54
C GLU A 134 -14.69 8.51 -7.86
N VAL A 135 -13.66 8.88 -8.60
CA VAL A 135 -12.27 8.70 -8.20
C VAL A 135 -11.43 9.93 -8.55
N THR A 136 -10.36 10.17 -7.82
CA THR A 136 -9.38 11.22 -8.11
C THR A 136 -8.07 10.67 -8.66
N GLU A 137 -7.77 9.42 -8.35
CA GLU A 137 -6.55 8.74 -8.81
C GLU A 137 -6.81 7.28 -9.17
N LEU A 138 -6.05 6.78 -10.13
CA LEU A 138 -6.03 5.39 -10.57
C LEU A 138 -4.59 4.89 -10.56
N GLN A 139 -4.32 3.81 -9.84
CA GLN A 139 -3.06 3.07 -9.85
C GLN A 139 -3.28 1.70 -10.47
N MET A 140 -2.48 1.35 -11.46
CA MET A 140 -2.61 0.09 -12.20
C MET A 140 -1.30 -0.67 -12.12
N TYR A 141 -1.31 -1.74 -11.31
CA TYR A 141 -0.16 -2.60 -11.09
C TYR A 141 -0.48 -4.00 -11.60
N GLY A 142 0.09 -4.36 -12.76
CA GLY A 142 0.10 -5.72 -13.33
C GLY A 142 -1.17 -6.55 -13.16
N SER A 143 -1.01 -7.87 -13.06
CA SER A 143 -2.08 -8.80 -12.70
C SER A 143 -2.19 -8.96 -11.19
N GLY A 144 -3.42 -9.13 -10.70
CA GLY A 144 -3.74 -9.44 -9.30
C GLY A 144 -4.31 -8.26 -8.50
N PRO A 145 -4.44 -8.41 -7.16
CA PRO A 145 -5.12 -7.45 -6.28
C PRO A 145 -4.22 -6.27 -5.89
N PHE A 146 -3.56 -5.66 -6.87
CA PHE A 146 -2.61 -4.56 -6.62
C PHE A 146 -3.09 -3.23 -7.16
N SER A 147 -3.99 -3.23 -8.15
CA SER A 147 -4.51 -2.01 -8.74
C SER A 147 -5.47 -1.31 -7.78
N LYS A 148 -5.45 0.02 -7.77
CA LYS A 148 -6.19 0.82 -6.79
C LYS A 148 -6.88 2.02 -7.42
N MET A 149 -7.99 2.43 -6.85
CA MET A 149 -8.69 3.67 -7.17
C MET A 149 -8.89 4.50 -5.92
N LEU A 150 -8.46 5.76 -5.92
CA LEU A 150 -8.65 6.67 -4.79
C LEU A 150 -10.02 7.30 -4.90
N LEU A 151 -10.88 7.07 -3.90
CA LEU A 151 -12.26 7.57 -3.92
C LEU A 151 -12.30 9.08 -3.66
N SER A 152 -13.10 9.81 -4.43
CA SER A 152 -13.29 11.26 -4.22
C SER A 152 -14.17 11.59 -3.01
N ARG A 153 -15.07 10.68 -2.63
CA ARG A 153 -16.04 10.82 -1.54
C ARG A 153 -16.50 9.46 -1.02
N ASP A 154 -17.18 9.48 0.12
CA ASP A 154 -17.92 8.33 0.62
C ASP A 154 -18.94 7.87 -0.42
N GLN A 155 -18.91 6.60 -0.78
CA GLN A 155 -19.83 6.03 -1.76
C GLN A 155 -19.90 4.51 -1.66
N VAL A 156 -20.92 3.93 -2.30
CA VAL A 156 -21.08 2.49 -2.37
C VAL A 156 -20.28 1.92 -3.54
N VAL A 157 -19.32 1.03 -3.26
CA VAL A 157 -18.52 0.32 -4.26
C VAL A 157 -18.74 -1.18 -4.11
N ALA A 158 -19.20 -1.84 -5.17
CA ALA A 158 -19.59 -3.25 -5.13
C ALA A 158 -20.53 -3.59 -3.95
N GLY A 159 -21.40 -2.66 -3.56
CA GLY A 159 -22.33 -2.82 -2.43
C GLY A 159 -21.72 -2.60 -1.04
N TRP A 160 -20.47 -2.17 -0.92
CA TRP A 160 -19.83 -1.82 0.35
C TRP A 160 -19.78 -0.29 0.53
N PRO A 161 -20.09 0.24 1.72
CA PRO A 161 -19.97 1.67 2.01
C PRO A 161 -18.50 2.03 2.22
N CYS A 162 -17.80 2.39 1.15
CA CYS A 162 -16.38 2.70 1.18
C CYS A 162 -16.13 4.19 1.46
N ALA A 163 -15.13 4.48 2.29
CA ALA A 163 -14.76 5.83 2.71
C ALA A 163 -14.08 6.62 1.59
N GLY A 164 -14.46 7.89 1.45
CA GLY A 164 -13.80 8.86 0.59
C GLY A 164 -12.38 9.16 1.05
N GLY A 165 -11.51 9.53 0.11
CA GLY A 165 -10.10 9.75 0.40
C GLY A 165 -9.31 8.47 0.71
N THR A 166 -9.93 7.29 0.54
CA THR A 166 -9.28 5.99 0.73
C THR A 166 -9.22 5.20 -0.58
N TRP A 167 -8.32 4.22 -0.62
CA TRP A 167 -8.12 3.39 -1.80
C TRP A 167 -9.07 2.20 -1.81
N VAL A 168 -9.76 2.01 -2.94
CA VAL A 168 -10.36 0.71 -3.28
C VAL A 168 -9.32 -0.10 -4.02
N THR A 169 -9.05 -1.31 -3.55
CA THR A 169 -8.17 -2.27 -4.22
C THR A 169 -9.00 -3.16 -5.14
N LEU A 170 -8.45 -3.42 -6.32
CA LEU A 170 -9.08 -4.18 -7.39
C LEU A 170 -8.21 -5.37 -7.77
N ASP A 171 -8.85 -6.49 -8.02
CA ASP A 171 -8.25 -7.64 -8.68
C ASP A 171 -8.53 -7.57 -10.18
N ILE A 172 -7.45 -7.39 -10.95
CA ILE A 172 -7.50 -7.15 -12.40
C ILE A 172 -6.61 -8.18 -13.09
N ALA A 173 -7.17 -8.93 -14.04
CA ALA A 173 -6.37 -9.76 -14.94
C ALA A 173 -5.67 -8.89 -15.99
N ASP A 174 -4.45 -9.25 -16.40
CA ASP A 174 -3.68 -8.45 -17.36
C ASP A 174 -4.44 -8.18 -18.68
N ALA A 175 -5.21 -9.16 -19.16
CA ALA A 175 -6.04 -9.02 -20.37
C ALA A 175 -7.21 -8.02 -20.22
N ASP A 176 -7.63 -7.77 -18.98
CA ASP A 176 -8.80 -6.96 -18.63
C ASP A 176 -8.40 -5.58 -18.10
N ARG A 177 -7.10 -5.26 -18.14
CA ARG A 177 -6.52 -4.04 -17.56
C ARG A 177 -7.26 -2.77 -17.97
N LEU A 178 -7.56 -2.58 -19.26
CA LEU A 178 -8.25 -1.39 -19.77
C LEU A 178 -9.78 -1.54 -19.87
N GLN A 179 -10.37 -2.53 -19.20
CA GLN A 179 -11.80 -2.82 -19.24
C GLN A 179 -12.41 -2.70 -17.83
N PRO A 180 -12.76 -1.48 -17.37
CA PRO A 180 -13.27 -1.27 -16.02
C PRO A 180 -14.48 -2.10 -15.62
N SER A 181 -15.31 -2.51 -16.58
CA SER A 181 -16.46 -3.39 -16.37
C SER A 181 -16.07 -4.81 -15.93
N ARG A 182 -14.81 -5.21 -16.13
CA ARG A 182 -14.28 -6.54 -15.79
C ARG A 182 -13.43 -6.54 -14.52
N TRP A 183 -13.17 -5.36 -13.94
CA TRP A 183 -12.40 -5.26 -12.70
C TRP A 183 -13.21 -5.79 -11.53
N ARG A 184 -12.57 -6.59 -10.68
CA ARG A 184 -13.22 -7.18 -9.51
C ARG A 184 -12.82 -6.41 -8.26
N PHE A 185 -13.80 -6.16 -7.41
CA PHE A 185 -13.54 -5.64 -6.07
C PHE A 185 -12.61 -6.60 -5.31
N SER A 186 -11.66 -6.04 -4.57
CA SER A 186 -10.80 -6.81 -3.67
C SER A 186 -10.82 -6.26 -2.26
N ALA A 187 -10.70 -4.95 -2.06
CA ALA A 187 -10.79 -4.37 -0.72
C ALA A 187 -11.20 -2.89 -0.73
N CYS A 188 -11.74 -2.39 0.38
CA CYS A 188 -11.83 -0.96 0.65
C CYS A 188 -11.91 -0.67 2.16
N THR A 189 -11.50 0.53 2.56
CA THR A 189 -11.80 1.06 3.89
C THR A 189 -13.27 1.42 3.98
N LEU A 190 -13.94 1.00 5.05
CA LEU A 190 -15.35 1.30 5.31
C LEU A 190 -15.52 2.74 5.81
N VAL A 191 -16.67 3.33 5.50
CA VAL A 191 -17.11 4.60 6.12
C VAL A 191 -17.20 4.41 7.63
N THR A 192 -16.66 5.36 8.39
CA THR A 192 -16.74 5.35 9.85
C THR A 192 -18.20 5.31 10.32
N GLY A 193 -18.50 4.35 11.19
CA GLY A 193 -19.84 4.12 11.72
C GLY A 193 -20.75 3.28 10.81
N ALA A 194 -20.23 2.75 9.69
CA ALA A 194 -20.97 1.83 8.83
C ALA A 194 -21.48 0.62 9.65
N ASP A 195 -22.77 0.32 9.50
CA ASP A 195 -23.39 -0.86 10.10
C ASP A 195 -23.36 -2.00 9.08
N VAL A 196 -22.54 -3.02 9.38
CA VAL A 196 -22.39 -4.20 8.55
C VAL A 196 -22.49 -5.43 9.43
N ALA A 197 -23.43 -6.32 9.07
CA ALA A 197 -23.74 -7.54 9.82
C ALA A 197 -24.09 -7.28 11.31
N GLY A 198 -24.73 -6.13 11.60
CA GLY A 198 -25.13 -5.74 12.95
C GLY A 198 -23.97 -5.23 13.82
N VAL A 199 -22.83 -4.90 13.20
CA VAL A 199 -21.65 -4.32 13.85
C VAL A 199 -21.42 -2.95 13.27
N LYS A 200 -21.27 -1.95 14.16
CA LYS A 200 -20.83 -0.60 13.77
C LYS A 200 -19.32 -0.55 13.72
N TRP A 201 -18.79 -0.34 12.52
CA TRP A 201 -17.36 -0.36 12.27
C TRP A 201 -16.75 1.02 12.53
N PRO A 202 -15.64 1.12 13.28
CA PRO A 202 -14.93 2.38 13.49
C PRO A 202 -14.16 2.78 12.23
N ASP A 203 -13.51 3.94 12.29
CA ASP A 203 -12.54 4.33 11.27
C ASP A 203 -11.43 3.27 11.17
N SER A 204 -10.75 3.23 10.02
CA SER A 204 -9.69 2.25 9.73
C SER A 204 -10.17 0.80 9.78
N SER A 205 -11.45 0.56 9.53
CA SER A 205 -11.98 -0.78 9.26
C SER A 205 -11.92 -1.06 7.77
N GLU A 206 -11.47 -2.24 7.37
CA GLU A 206 -11.31 -2.60 5.97
C GLU A 206 -12.06 -3.88 5.67
N VAL A 207 -12.85 -3.85 4.60
CA VAL A 207 -13.42 -5.05 4.01
C VAL A 207 -12.45 -5.58 2.96
N ARG A 208 -12.20 -6.89 2.96
CA ARG A 208 -11.41 -7.58 1.94
C ARG A 208 -12.19 -8.76 1.39
N GLN A 209 -11.95 -9.09 0.15
CA GLN A 209 -12.42 -10.29 -0.52
C GLN A 209 -11.24 -11.21 -0.79
N TYR A 210 -11.34 -12.47 -0.38
CA TYR A 210 -10.37 -13.51 -0.64
C TYR A 210 -11.09 -14.82 -0.92
N ASP A 211 -10.82 -15.43 -2.08
CA ASP A 211 -11.38 -16.73 -2.49
C ASP A 211 -12.91 -16.81 -2.35
N GLY A 212 -13.62 -15.79 -2.88
CA GLY A 212 -15.08 -15.68 -2.81
C GLY A 212 -15.65 -15.20 -1.47
N ARG A 213 -14.90 -15.34 -0.38
CA ARG A 213 -15.31 -14.90 0.97
C ARG A 213 -14.93 -13.46 1.25
N PHE A 214 -15.62 -12.84 2.20
CA PHE A 214 -15.25 -11.52 2.69
C PHE A 214 -14.78 -11.60 4.13
N SER A 215 -13.83 -10.74 4.50
CA SER A 215 -13.50 -10.44 5.88
C SER A 215 -13.63 -8.95 6.11
N ILE A 216 -13.98 -8.56 7.33
CA ILE A 216 -13.87 -7.17 7.77
C ILE A 216 -12.97 -7.16 8.99
N ASP A 217 -11.92 -6.36 8.91
CA ASP A 217 -10.87 -6.29 9.90
C ASP A 217 -10.67 -4.84 10.35
N THR A 218 -10.49 -4.62 11.65
CA THR A 218 -9.96 -3.35 12.15
C THR A 218 -8.45 -3.29 11.88
N ILE A 219 -7.98 -2.24 11.22
CA ILE A 219 -6.55 -2.00 11.01
C ILE A 219 -5.97 -1.39 12.28
N GLY A 220 -5.22 -2.21 13.04
CA GLY A 220 -4.68 -1.79 14.33
C GLY A 220 -5.72 -1.87 15.45
N LEU A 221 -5.51 -1.08 16.51
CA LEU A 221 -6.45 -1.00 17.63
C LEU A 221 -7.57 -0.02 17.34
N ALA A 222 -8.80 -0.48 17.46
CA ALA A 222 -10.02 0.29 17.30
C ALA A 222 -10.18 1.39 18.36
N SER A 223 -10.53 2.59 17.93
CA SER A 223 -10.91 3.71 18.79
C SER A 223 -12.08 4.47 18.15
N PRO A 224 -13.31 4.38 18.69
CA PRO A 224 -13.70 3.61 19.87
C PRO A 224 -13.66 2.08 19.64
N ALA A 225 -13.78 1.31 20.73
CA ALA A 225 -13.87 -0.15 20.68
C ALA A 225 -15.08 -0.61 19.84
N VAL A 226 -14.91 -1.75 19.15
CA VAL A 226 -15.97 -2.36 18.33
C VAL A 226 -16.81 -3.28 19.20
N VAL A 227 -18.14 -3.14 19.14
CA VAL A 227 -19.05 -3.98 19.92
C VAL A 227 -19.70 -5.02 19.02
N ILE A 228 -19.52 -6.30 19.35
CA ILE A 228 -20.18 -7.42 18.68
C ILE A 228 -20.84 -8.32 19.71
N GLN A 229 -22.14 -8.58 19.54
CA GLN A 229 -22.91 -9.45 20.45
C GLN A 229 -22.79 -9.04 21.94
N GLY A 230 -22.66 -7.73 22.22
CA GLY A 230 -22.50 -7.19 23.57
C GLY A 230 -21.08 -7.22 24.13
N ILE A 231 -20.09 -7.68 23.36
CA ILE A 231 -18.69 -7.76 23.76
C ILE A 231 -17.92 -6.62 23.10
N ALA A 232 -17.28 -5.77 23.91
CA ALA A 232 -16.44 -4.68 23.43
C ALA A 232 -15.01 -5.17 23.14
N LEU A 233 -14.54 -4.93 21.92
CA LEU A 233 -13.27 -5.42 21.41
C LEU A 233 -12.36 -4.28 20.95
N SER A 234 -11.07 -4.39 21.25
CA SER A 234 -10.05 -3.44 20.79
C SER A 234 -9.58 -3.73 19.37
N ASP A 235 -9.84 -4.92 18.87
CA ASP A 235 -9.71 -5.28 17.46
C ASP A 235 -10.77 -6.33 17.12
N LEU A 236 -11.23 -6.35 15.87
CA LEU A 236 -12.20 -7.31 15.38
C LEU A 236 -11.85 -7.74 13.96
N SER A 237 -11.87 -9.05 13.76
CA SER A 237 -11.84 -9.72 12.47
C SER A 237 -13.12 -10.53 12.35
N LEU A 238 -13.98 -10.19 11.38
CA LEU A 238 -15.26 -10.83 11.12
C LEU A 238 -15.24 -11.46 9.73
N ASP A 239 -15.42 -12.78 9.67
CA ASP A 239 -15.62 -13.49 8.41
C ASP A 239 -17.09 -13.35 7.97
N LEU A 240 -17.29 -13.18 6.66
CA LEU A 240 -18.58 -13.19 6.00
C LEU A 240 -18.58 -14.20 4.86
N ASP A 241 -19.72 -14.84 4.63
CA ASP A 241 -19.89 -15.70 3.46
C ASP A 241 -20.09 -14.89 2.15
N GLU A 242 -20.26 -15.59 1.03
CA GLU A 242 -20.51 -14.97 -0.28
C GLU A 242 -21.79 -14.12 -0.31
N GLN A 243 -22.78 -14.47 0.53
CA GLN A 243 -24.04 -13.76 0.73
C GLN A 243 -23.94 -12.66 1.81
N ARG A 244 -22.72 -12.37 2.28
CA ARG A 244 -22.37 -11.37 3.30
C ARG A 244 -23.02 -11.63 4.66
N GLN A 245 -23.38 -12.87 4.94
CA GLN A 245 -23.89 -13.25 6.25
C GLN A 245 -22.74 -13.40 7.24
N PRO A 246 -22.93 -12.98 8.50
CA PRO A 246 -21.90 -13.09 9.52
C PRO A 246 -21.54 -14.55 9.81
N GLY A 247 -20.26 -14.85 9.65
CA GLY A 247 -19.64 -16.10 10.03
C GLY A 247 -18.99 -16.02 11.40
N ARG A 248 -17.74 -16.48 11.48
CA ARG A 248 -16.95 -16.44 12.72
C ARG A 248 -16.32 -15.08 12.91
N TRP A 249 -16.08 -14.74 14.17
CA TRP A 249 -15.33 -13.54 14.51
C TRP A 249 -14.31 -13.82 15.60
N ARG A 250 -13.27 -12.99 15.64
CA ARG A 250 -12.20 -13.02 16.64
C ARG A 250 -11.72 -11.62 16.92
N GLY A 251 -11.20 -11.41 18.12
CA GLY A 251 -10.64 -10.13 18.54
C GLY A 251 -9.97 -10.18 19.90
N GLN A 252 -9.65 -9.02 20.43
CA GLN A 252 -9.17 -8.83 21.81
C GLN A 252 -10.15 -7.99 22.62
N LEU A 253 -10.35 -8.32 23.89
CA LEU A 253 -11.22 -7.57 24.78
C LEU A 253 -10.72 -6.13 24.96
N ALA A 254 -11.59 -5.14 24.72
CA ALA A 254 -11.27 -3.73 24.97
C ALA A 254 -11.24 -3.38 26.46
N GLN A 255 -11.95 -4.16 27.27
CA GLN A 255 -12.14 -3.98 28.70
C GLN A 255 -12.32 -5.34 29.37
N ASP A 256 -12.21 -5.38 30.69
CA ASP A 256 -12.43 -6.61 31.43
C ASP A 256 -13.85 -7.15 31.21
N LEU A 257 -13.98 -8.47 31.15
CA LEU A 257 -15.23 -9.19 30.95
C LEU A 257 -15.37 -10.29 32.00
N THR A 258 -16.54 -10.35 32.65
CA THR A 258 -16.87 -11.50 33.51
C THR A 258 -17.95 -12.32 32.83
N LEU A 259 -17.72 -13.63 32.68
CA LEU A 259 -18.65 -14.57 32.08
C LEU A 259 -18.72 -15.85 32.92
N GLY A 260 -19.86 -16.06 33.57
CA GLY A 260 -20.02 -17.10 34.59
C GLY A 260 -19.10 -16.83 35.78
N ASP A 261 -18.39 -17.87 36.24
CA ASP A 261 -17.42 -17.78 37.33
C ASP A 261 -16.07 -17.16 36.91
N TRP A 262 -15.85 -16.84 35.64
CA TRP A 262 -14.54 -16.44 35.12
C TRP A 262 -14.48 -14.94 34.81
N HIS A 263 -13.40 -14.32 35.27
CA HIS A 263 -12.99 -12.96 34.96
C HIS A 263 -11.85 -12.97 33.93
N TYR A 264 -12.02 -12.17 32.89
CA TYR A 264 -11.12 -12.03 31.75
C TYR A 264 -10.62 -10.59 31.67
N PRO A 265 -9.31 -10.32 31.78
CA PRO A 265 -8.78 -8.98 31.65
C PRO A 265 -8.87 -8.43 30.23
N ARG A 266 -8.84 -7.10 30.10
CA ARG A 266 -8.58 -6.38 28.85
C ARG A 266 -7.37 -6.96 28.13
N GLY A 267 -7.43 -7.01 26.79
CA GLY A 267 -6.36 -7.55 25.94
C GLY A 267 -6.45 -9.06 25.72
N MET A 268 -7.27 -9.76 26.51
CA MET A 268 -7.46 -11.19 26.29
C MET A 268 -8.11 -11.47 24.94
N ARG A 269 -7.55 -12.45 24.23
CA ARG A 269 -8.11 -12.91 22.95
C ARG A 269 -9.39 -13.69 23.19
N VAL A 270 -10.40 -13.34 22.40
CA VAL A 270 -11.69 -14.01 22.39
C VAL A 270 -12.11 -14.26 20.95
N ARG A 271 -12.70 -15.43 20.69
CA ARG A 271 -13.30 -15.74 19.40
C ARG A 271 -14.59 -16.52 19.55
N GLN A 272 -15.46 -16.39 18.56
CA GLN A 272 -16.59 -17.30 18.39
C GLN A 272 -16.14 -18.53 17.62
N ASP A 273 -16.33 -19.71 18.22
CA ASP A 273 -15.98 -20.99 17.60
C ASP A 273 -17.21 -21.62 16.91
N THR A 274 -18.33 -21.69 17.64
CA THR A 274 -19.66 -22.04 17.13
C THR A 274 -20.72 -21.05 17.64
N PRO A 275 -21.87 -20.91 16.97
CA PRO A 275 -22.93 -20.02 17.41
C PRO A 275 -23.30 -20.24 18.89
N GLY A 276 -23.27 -19.17 19.68
CA GLY A 276 -23.57 -19.22 21.12
C GLY A 276 -22.42 -19.67 22.03
N THR A 277 -21.22 -19.91 21.49
CA THR A 277 -20.04 -20.23 22.29
C THR A 277 -18.93 -19.21 22.07
N LEU A 278 -18.15 -18.97 23.14
CA LEU A 278 -16.96 -18.14 23.13
C LEU A 278 -15.77 -18.97 23.58
N MET A 279 -14.63 -18.75 22.95
CA MET A 279 -13.36 -19.32 23.37
C MET A 279 -12.42 -18.18 23.77
N PHE A 280 -11.93 -18.24 25.00
CA PHE A 280 -10.96 -17.29 25.55
C PHE A 280 -9.59 -17.94 25.59
N SER A 281 -8.60 -17.20 25.10
CA SER A 281 -7.21 -17.64 25.01
C SER A 281 -6.32 -16.64 25.75
N PRO A 282 -5.90 -16.95 26.98
CA PRO A 282 -5.00 -16.12 27.77
C PRO A 282 -3.62 -16.02 27.13
N SER A 283 -2.88 -15.05 27.65
CA SER A 283 -1.50 -14.77 27.31
C SER A 283 -0.59 -14.89 28.52
N LYS A 284 0.71 -14.69 28.32
CA LYS A 284 1.63 -14.54 29.46
C LYS A 284 1.36 -13.31 30.33
N SER A 285 0.77 -12.25 29.77
CA SER A 285 0.43 -11.01 30.49
C SER A 285 -1.01 -10.96 30.99
N ASP A 286 -1.90 -11.77 30.42
CA ASP A 286 -3.35 -11.64 30.55
C ASP A 286 -3.95 -13.01 30.89
N CYS A 287 -3.83 -13.41 32.16
CA CYS A 287 -4.41 -14.64 32.69
C CYS A 287 -5.86 -14.42 33.11
N ALA A 288 -6.73 -15.42 32.85
CA ALA A 288 -8.09 -15.39 33.39
C ALA A 288 -8.10 -15.90 34.83
N GLN A 289 -9.08 -15.46 35.63
CA GLN A 289 -9.25 -15.94 37.01
C GLN A 289 -10.67 -16.45 37.23
N ASN A 290 -10.77 -17.61 37.86
CA ASN A 290 -12.03 -18.11 38.37
C ASN A 290 -12.32 -17.43 39.71
N LEU A 291 -13.34 -16.59 39.76
CA LEU A 291 -13.71 -15.79 40.93
C LEU A 291 -14.22 -16.65 42.10
N ARG A 292 -14.69 -17.88 41.84
CA ARG A 292 -15.21 -18.79 42.86
C ARG A 292 -14.11 -19.66 43.47
N THR A 293 -13.17 -20.15 42.67
CA THR A 293 -12.13 -21.10 43.13
C THR A 293 -10.76 -20.46 43.32
N GLY A 294 -10.53 -19.26 42.75
CA GLY A 294 -9.21 -18.64 42.66
C GLY A 294 -8.28 -19.29 41.62
N GLU A 295 -8.77 -20.26 40.84
CA GLU A 295 -7.99 -20.91 39.78
C GLU A 295 -7.64 -19.90 38.67
N ALA A 296 -6.38 -19.87 38.26
CA ALA A 296 -5.94 -19.09 37.11
C ALA A 296 -5.93 -19.96 35.84
N LEU A 297 -6.34 -19.37 34.72
CA LEU A 297 -6.14 -19.94 33.39
C LEU A 297 -4.93 -19.25 32.75
N ASP A 298 -3.81 -19.97 32.77
CA ASP A 298 -2.54 -19.50 32.23
C ASP A 298 -2.40 -19.71 30.70
N ALA A 299 -1.40 -19.07 30.12
CA ALA A 299 -0.98 -19.26 28.73
C ALA A 299 -0.82 -20.75 28.36
N GLY A 300 -1.13 -21.09 27.11
CA GLY A 300 -1.06 -22.46 26.60
C GLY A 300 -2.33 -23.30 26.81
N ARG A 301 -3.35 -22.76 27.51
CA ARG A 301 -4.67 -23.37 27.64
C ARG A 301 -5.74 -22.39 27.22
N SER A 302 -6.79 -22.88 26.57
CA SER A 302 -7.98 -22.11 26.24
C SER A 302 -9.19 -22.67 26.96
N ILE A 303 -10.16 -21.81 27.23
CA ILE A 303 -11.45 -22.17 27.82
C ILE A 303 -12.55 -21.86 26.81
N GLN A 304 -13.47 -22.81 26.60
CA GLN A 304 -14.70 -22.56 25.84
C GLN A 304 -15.88 -22.51 26.79
N GLN A 305 -16.70 -21.48 26.66
CA GLN A 305 -17.90 -21.27 27.45
C GLN A 305 -19.12 -21.01 26.56
N ARG A 306 -20.30 -21.30 27.09
CA ARG A 306 -21.54 -20.78 26.51
C ARG A 306 -21.66 -19.29 26.78
N ARG A 307 -22.08 -18.53 25.77
CA ARG A 307 -22.21 -17.07 25.86
C ARG A 307 -23.34 -16.62 26.80
N ASP A 308 -24.42 -17.39 26.87
CA ASP A 308 -25.65 -17.03 27.57
C ASP A 308 -25.52 -17.09 29.10
N ASN A 309 -24.84 -18.11 29.62
CA ASN A 309 -24.72 -18.35 31.06
C ASN A 309 -23.27 -18.52 31.56
N GLY A 310 -22.29 -18.50 30.67
CA GLY A 310 -20.88 -18.70 31.01
C GLY A 310 -20.53 -20.12 31.48
N ALA A 311 -21.41 -21.10 31.23
CA ALA A 311 -21.12 -22.49 31.55
C ALA A 311 -19.89 -22.96 30.78
N VAL A 312 -18.89 -23.45 31.52
CA VAL A 312 -17.65 -23.99 30.95
C VAL A 312 -17.97 -25.29 30.22
N LEU A 313 -17.65 -25.32 28.93
CA LEU A 313 -17.77 -26.50 28.09
C LEU A 313 -16.51 -27.38 28.20
N TRP A 314 -15.34 -26.74 28.17
CA TRP A 314 -14.05 -27.41 28.42
C TRP A 314 -12.93 -26.40 28.66
N ILE A 315 -11.83 -26.90 29.24
CA ILE A 315 -10.52 -26.23 29.31
C ILE A 315 -9.48 -27.18 28.73
N LYS A 316 -8.80 -26.80 27.65
CA LYS A 316 -7.87 -27.68 26.89
C LYS A 316 -6.58 -26.94 26.55
N PRO A 317 -5.45 -27.66 26.35
CA PRO A 317 -4.25 -27.08 25.76
C PRO A 317 -4.54 -26.47 24.38
N ASN A 318 -3.81 -25.40 24.02
CA ASN A 318 -3.92 -24.73 22.73
C ASN A 318 -3.53 -25.62 21.54
N ALA A 319 -2.71 -26.66 21.79
CA ALA A 319 -2.33 -27.65 20.80
C ALA A 319 -3.57 -28.28 20.13
N GLY A 320 -3.67 -28.11 18.81
CA GLY A 320 -4.80 -28.60 18.02
C GLY A 320 -6.04 -27.69 17.99
N LEU A 321 -6.01 -26.51 18.64
CA LEU A 321 -7.12 -25.54 18.64
C LEU A 321 -6.93 -24.37 17.67
N GLY A 322 -5.85 -24.36 16.88
CA GLY A 322 -5.53 -23.26 15.96
C GLY A 322 -5.18 -21.95 16.68
N VAL A 323 -4.75 -22.04 17.95
CA VAL A 323 -4.27 -20.91 18.76
C VAL A 323 -2.75 -20.99 18.79
N ALA A 324 -2.07 -19.93 18.37
CA ALA A 324 -0.63 -19.82 18.58
C ALA A 324 -0.35 -19.57 20.05
N ASP A 325 0.65 -20.22 20.63
CA ASP A 325 1.14 -19.90 21.98
C ASP A 325 2.03 -18.66 21.90
N TRP A 326 1.75 -17.66 22.74
CA TRP A 326 2.42 -16.37 22.76
C TRP A 326 2.90 -16.03 24.17
#